data_AF-A0A933GKR4-F1
#
_entry.id   AF-A0A933GKR4-F1
#
_cell.length_a   1.000
_cell.length_b   1.000
_cell.length_c   1.000
_cell.angle_alpha   90.00
_cell.angle_beta   90.00
_cell.angle_gamma   90.00
#
_symmetry.space_group_name_H-M   'P 1'
#
loop_
_entity.id
_entity.type
_entity.pdbx_description
1 polymer ?
#
loop_
_entity_poly.entity_id
_entity_poly.type
_entity_poly.pdbx_seq_one_letter_code
_entity_poly.pdbx_strand_id
1 'polypeptide(L)' 'MAKDPKVTLKNQIKELEKQIKELTENLKIIQKKGCFSDRELQDKEFIIGNHMKKIQSLEKEKAHIEMTLRVKGN' A
#
# COMPACT_ATOMS: atom_id res chain seq x y z
N MET A 1 -10.46 -23.85 16.76
CA MET A 1 -11.30 -22.63 16.81
C MET A 1 -11.04 -21.82 15.56
N ALA A 2 -11.99 -21.74 14.64
CA ALA A 2 -11.85 -20.88 13.46
C ALA A 2 -11.85 -19.42 13.93
N LYS A 3 -10.82 -18.65 13.56
CA LYS A 3 -10.80 -17.21 13.83
C LYS A 3 -11.98 -16.57 13.09
N ASP A 4 -12.74 -15.73 13.78
CA ASP A 4 -13.86 -14.99 13.20
C ASP A 4 -13.40 -14.33 11.89
N PRO A 5 -14.02 -14.65 10.74
CA PRO A 5 -13.66 -14.08 9.44
C PRO A 5 -13.59 -12.54 9.46
N LYS A 6 -14.42 -11.90 10.28
CA LYS A 6 -14.45 -10.44 10.46
C LYS A 6 -13.19 -9.92 11.14
N VAL A 7 -12.64 -10.66 12.09
CA VAL A 7 -11.39 -10.32 12.78
C VAL A 7 -10.20 -10.52 11.83
N THR A 8 -10.21 -11.60 11.04
CA THR A 8 -9.19 -11.87 10.02
C THR A 8 -9.13 -10.77 8.96
N LEU A 9 -10.28 -10.36 8.41
CA LEU A 9 -10.37 -9.30 7.40
C LEU A 9 -9.95 -7.92 7.96
N LYS A 10 -10.30 -7.61 9.21
CA LYS A 10 -9.82 -6.38 9.88
C LYS A 10 -8.31 -6.36 10.06
N ASN A 11 -7.71 -7.51 10.37
CA ASN A 11 -6.25 -7.61 10.50
C ASN A 11 -5.56 -7.45 9.14
N GLN A 12 -6.16 -7.97 8.06
CA GLN A 12 -5.67 -7.76 6.70
C GLN A 12 -5.71 -6.28 6.30
N ILE A 13 -6.79 -5.55 6.63
CA ILE A 13 -6.86 -4.09 6.39
C ILE A 13 -5.72 -3.36 7.10
N LYS A 14 -5.49 -3.66 8.39
CA LYS A 14 -4.41 -3.02 9.17
C LYS A 14 -3.03 -3.29 8.57
N GLU A 15 -2.79 -4.50 8.09
CA GLU A 15 -1.54 -4.86 7.45
C GLU A 15 -1.35 -4.11 6.12
N LEU A 16 -2.40 -4.01 5.30
CA LEU A 16 -2.38 -3.22 4.06
C LEU A 16 -2.14 -1.73 4.34
N GLU A 17 -2.78 -1.17 5.37
CA GLU A 17 -2.56 0.22 5.79
C GLU A 17 -1.11 0.49 6.21
N LYS A 18 -0.51 -0.44 6.96
CA LYS A 18 0.90 -0.37 7.35
C LYS A 18 1.81 -0.38 6.11
N GLN A 19 1.57 -1.28 5.16
CA GLN A 19 2.35 -1.38 3.93
C GLN A 19 2.22 -0.11 3.06
N ILE A 20 1.01 0.45 2.93
CA ILE A 20 0.79 1.71 2.21
C ILE A 20 1.57 2.85 2.89
N LYS A 21 1.53 2.93 4.22
CA LYS A 21 2.26 3.96 4.97
C LYS A 21 3.76 3.85 4.77
N GLU A 22 4.34 2.66 4.89
CA GLU A 22 5.77 2.42 4.68
C GLU A 22 6.20 2.78 3.26
N LEU A 23 5.45 2.36 2.24
CA LEU A 23 5.75 2.71 0.85
C LEU A 23 5.64 4.23 0.61
N THR A 24 4.67 4.89 1.24
CA THR A 24 4.51 6.35 1.15
C THR A 24 5.67 7.09 1.80
N GLU A 25 6.15 6.63 2.96
CA GLU A 25 7.33 7.19 3.61
C GLU A 25 8.60 6.98 2.78
N ASN A 26 8.77 5.80 2.18
CA ASN A 26 9.87 5.52 1.25
C ASN A 26 9.85 6.46 0.04
N LEU A 27 8.67 6.73 -0.54
CA LEU A 27 8.51 7.70 -1.63
C LEU A 27 8.96 9.10 -1.20
N LYS A 28 8.54 9.56 -0.02
CA LYS A 28 8.94 10.88 0.51
C LYS A 28 10.46 10.98 0.71
N ILE A 29 11.11 9.91 1.19
CA ILE A 29 12.57 9.87 1.38
C ILE A 29 13.29 9.96 0.02
N ILE A 30 12.80 9.22 -0.98
CA ILE A 30 13.38 9.23 -2.34
C ILE A 30 13.25 10.62 -2.97
N GLN A 31 12.10 11.28 -2.80
CA GLN A 31 11.82 12.63 -3.32
C GLN A 31 12.59 13.74 -2.59
N LYS A 32 12.87 13.59 -1.28
CA LYS A 32 13.56 14.62 -0.48
C LYS A 32 15.08 14.64 -0.63
N LYS A 33 15.70 13.51 -0.97
CA LYS A 33 17.15 13.48 -1.22
C LYS A 33 17.40 14.31 -2.50
N GLY A 34 18.05 15.46 -2.38
CA GLY A 34 18.36 16.34 -3.52
C GLY A 34 19.70 15.99 -4.18
N CYS A 35 19.82 16.34 -5.46
CA CYS A 35 20.92 16.07 -6.39
C CYS A 35 21.13 14.58 -6.73
N PHE A 36 20.50 14.16 -7.83
CA PHE A 36 20.75 12.89 -8.49
C PHE A 36 21.35 13.16 -9.87
N SER A 37 22.25 12.30 -10.32
CA SER A 37 22.58 12.21 -11.75
C SER A 37 21.36 11.78 -12.56
N ASP A 38 21.35 12.04 -13.86
CA ASP A 38 20.22 11.67 -14.75
C ASP A 38 19.90 10.15 -14.68
N ARG A 39 20.92 9.32 -14.51
CA ARG A 39 20.76 7.87 -14.32
C ARG A 39 20.10 7.52 -13.00
N GLU A 40 20.53 8.18 -11.91
CA GLU A 40 19.92 7.99 -10.59
C GLU A 40 18.48 8.53 -10.53
N LEU A 41 18.19 9.60 -11.28
CA LEU A 41 16.85 10.13 -11.48
C LEU A 41 15.96 9.09 -12.18
N GLN A 42 16.43 8.52 -13.29
CA GLN A 42 15.69 7.52 -14.04
C GLN A 42 15.41 6.25 -13.21
N ASP A 43 16.41 5.75 -12.47
CA ASP A 43 16.25 4.62 -11.56
C ASP A 43 15.24 4.93 -10.45
N LYS A 44 15.25 6.17 -9.92
CA LYS A 44 14.31 6.61 -8.89
C LYS A 44 12.90 6.79 -9.43
N GLU A 45 12.73 7.33 -10.62
CA GLU A 45 11.43 7.44 -11.27
C GLU A 45 10.82 6.06 -11.51
N PHE A 46 11.64 5.08 -11.91
CA PHE A 46 11.21 3.69 -12.05
C PHE A 46 10.74 3.09 -10.70
N ILE A 47 11.53 3.27 -9.64
CA ILE A 47 11.19 2.81 -8.29
C ILE A 47 9.90 3.48 -7.79
N ILE A 48 9.77 4.80 -7.98
CA ILE A 48 8.56 5.57 -7.62
C ILE A 48 7.35 5.01 -8.36
N GLY A 49 7.46 4.80 -9.67
CA GLY A 49 6.39 4.24 -10.49
C GLY A 49 5.94 2.86 -10.02
N ASN A 50 6.88 1.98 -9.64
CA ASN A 50 6.56 0.66 -9.11
C ASN A 50 5.87 0.73 -7.74
N HIS A 51 6.35 1.59 -6.84
CA HIS A 51 5.71 1.81 -5.54
C HIS A 51 4.31 2.39 -5.68
N MET A 52 4.09 3.34 -6.59
CA MET A 52 2.76 3.88 -6.88
C MET A 52 1.80 2.80 -7.39
N LYS A 53 2.23 1.97 -8.35
CA LYS A 53 1.41 0.84 -8.84
C LYS A 53 1.08 -0.13 -7.71
N LYS A 54 2.03 -0.41 -6.82
CA LYS A 54 1.81 -1.29 -5.67
C LYS A 54 0.81 -0.69 -4.68
N ILE A 55 0.94 0.59 -4.35
CA ILE A 55 -0.02 1.31 -3.49
C ILE A 55 -1.43 1.22 -4.08
N GLN A 56 -1.61 1.55 -5.37
CA GLN A 56 -2.91 1.46 -6.02
C GLN A 56 -3.50 0.04 -5.99
N SER A 57 -2.66 -0.99 -6.12
CA SER A 57 -3.11 -2.37 -6.00
C SER A 57 -3.60 -2.70 -4.59
N LEU A 58 -2.86 -2.27 -3.55
CA LEU A 58 -3.23 -2.52 -2.16
C LEU A 58 -4.47 -1.72 -1.76
N GLU A 59 -4.65 -0.50 -2.28
CA GLU A 59 -5.86 0.30 -2.07
C GLU A 59 -7.10 -0.38 -2.66
N LYS A 60 -6.99 -0.96 -3.87
CA LYS A 60 -8.07 -1.74 -4.48
C LYS A 60 -8.40 -2.99 -3.67
N GLU A 61 -7.39 -3.70 -3.19
CA GLU A 61 -7.56 -4.88 -2.34
C GLU A 61 -8.24 -4.53 -1.02
N LYS A 62 -7.78 -3.45 -0.36
CA LYS A 62 -8.40 -2.91 0.85
C LYS A 62 -9.87 -2.57 0.61
N ALA A 63 -10.19 -1.83 -0.47
CA ALA A 63 -11.56 -1.46 -0.81
C ALA A 63 -12.46 -2.68 -1.05
N HIS A 64 -11.93 -3.72 -1.69
CA HIS A 64 -12.66 -4.97 -1.91
C HIS A 64 -12.97 -5.71 -0.60
N ILE A 65 -11.99 -5.78 0.30
CA ILE A 65 -12.16 -6.38 1.64
C ILE A 65 -13.17 -5.57 2.47
N GLU A 66 -13.10 -4.24 2.45
CA GLU A 66 -14.05 -3.35 3.12
C GLU A 66 -15.48 -3.54 2.59
N MET A 67 -15.65 -3.63 1.28
CA MET A 67 -16.95 -3.92 0.66
C MET A 67 -17.48 -5.29 1.09
N THR A 68 -16.62 -6.31 1.12
CA THR A 68 -16.99 -7.67 1.57
C THR A 68 -17.43 -7.70 3.03
N LEU A 69 -16.74 -6.94 3.90
CA LEU A 69 -17.11 -6.78 5.30
C LEU A 69 -18.45 -6.07 5.48
N ARG A 70 -18.77 -5.10 4.61
CA ARG A 70 -20.05 -4.40 4.63
C ARG A 70 -21.21 -5.30 4.20
N VAL A 71 -21.01 -6.09 3.13
CA VAL A 71 -22.05 -7.00 2.60
C VAL A 71 -22.32 -8.17 3.55
N LYS A 72 -21.30 -8.73 4.22
CA LYS A 72 -21.46 -9.81 5.21
C LYS A 72 -21.89 -9.32 6.62
N GLY A 73 -22.00 -8.01 6.81
CA GLY A 73 -22.41 -7.39 8.07
C GLY A 73 -23.90 -7.03 8.16
N ASN A 74 -24.64 -7.16 7.05
CA ASN A 74 -26.11 -7.15 6.96
C ASN A 74 -26.63 -8.58 6.89
#